data_AF-A0A0U1QVF4-F1
#
_entry.id   AF-A0A0U1QVF4-F1
#
_cell.length_a   1.000
_cell.length_b   1.000
_cell.length_c   1.000
_cell.angle_alpha   90.00
_cell.angle_beta   90.00
_cell.angle_gamma   90.00
#
_symmetry.space_group_name_H-M   'P 1'
#
loop_
_entity.id
_entity.type
_entity.pdbx_description
1 polymer ?
#
loop_
_entity_poly.entity_id
_entity_poly.type
_entity_poly.pdbx_seq_one_letter_code
_entity_poly.pdbx_strand_id
1 'polypeptide(L)'
;MQEAGIGEQGERLVQQAIDRPLDPQLLAREIQNEEEALELYFLSCAVIDVDHFMERSYLAALGDALKIPQDVRDGIEQDIQQQKQSIAD
;
A
#
# COMPACT_ATOMS: atom_id res chain seq x y z
N MET A 1 37.75 18.50 -9.40
CA MET A 1 36.76 17.74 -8.61
C MET A 1 35.54 17.55 -9.49
N GLN A 2 35.24 16.31 -9.87
CA GLN A 2 34.08 15.93 -10.67
C GLN A 2 32.88 15.77 -9.72
N GLU A 3 31.99 16.77 -9.65
CA GLU A 3 30.76 16.68 -8.84
C GLU A 3 29.47 16.69 -9.67
N ALA A 4 29.53 16.81 -11.00
CA ALA A 4 28.35 17.11 -11.81
C ALA A 4 27.92 15.96 -12.75
N GLY A 5 27.58 14.80 -12.19
CA GLY A 5 27.01 13.69 -12.98
C GLY A 5 26.02 12.81 -12.23
N ILE A 6 26.14 12.73 -10.90
CA ILE A 6 25.30 11.87 -10.06
C ILE A 6 24.01 12.61 -9.63
N GLY A 7 24.03 13.94 -9.51
CA GLY A 7 22.87 14.73 -9.06
C GLY A 7 21.63 14.58 -9.96
N GLU A 8 21.71 15.04 -11.21
CA GLU A 8 20.57 14.98 -12.15
C GLU A 8 20.17 13.56 -12.55
N GLN A 9 21.12 12.63 -12.58
CA GLN A 9 20.83 11.22 -12.89
C GLN A 9 20.17 10.52 -11.70
N GLY A 10 20.60 10.82 -10.47
CA GLY A 10 20.01 10.32 -9.23
C GLY A 10 18.59 10.84 -9.02
N GLU A 11 18.36 12.14 -9.23
CA GLU A 11 17.02 12.74 -9.15
C GLU A 11 16.04 12.10 -10.15
N ARG A 12 16.48 11.86 -11.40
CA ARG A 12 15.66 11.16 -12.39
C ARG A 12 15.33 9.72 -11.99
N LEU A 13 16.27 9.01 -11.38
CA LEU A 13 16.02 7.64 -10.89
C LEU A 13 15.02 7.63 -9.73
N VAL A 14 15.11 8.60 -8.82
CA VAL A 14 14.15 8.75 -7.72
C VAL A 14 12.77 9.10 -8.26
N GLN A 15 12.67 10.05 -9.19
CA GLN A 15 11.38 10.40 -9.79
C GLN A 15 10.76 9.22 -10.56
N GLN A 16 11.56 8.49 -11.32
CA GLN A 16 11.09 7.26 -12.00
C GLN A 16 10.64 6.17 -11.03
N ALA A 17 11.21 6.11 -9.82
CA ALA A 17 10.77 5.19 -8.79
C ALA A 17 9.46 5.64 -8.14
N ILE A 18 9.27 6.96 -7.93
CA ILE A 18 8.03 7.56 -7.40
C ILE A 18 6.88 7.40 -8.41
N ASP A 19 7.16 7.59 -9.70
CA ASP A 19 6.15 7.50 -10.76
C ASP A 19 5.73 6.06 -11.09
N ARG A 20 6.40 5.05 -10.50
CA ARG A 20 6.00 3.66 -10.67
C ARG A 20 4.75 3.36 -9.84
N PRO A 21 3.80 2.59 -10.40
CA PRO A 21 2.71 2.05 -9.60
C PRO A 21 3.27 1.28 -8.41
N LEU A 22 2.64 1.45 -7.25
CA LEU A 22 2.91 0.66 -6.07
C LEU A 22 2.64 -0.82 -6.40
N ASP A 23 3.65 -1.69 -6.23
CA ASP A 23 3.57 -3.12 -6.49
C ASP A 23 3.31 -3.87 -5.16
N PRO A 24 2.10 -4.39 -4.93
CA PRO A 24 1.77 -5.07 -3.69
C PRO A 24 2.59 -6.34 -3.45
N GLN A 25 3.07 -7.00 -4.52
CA GLN A 25 3.91 -8.18 -4.37
C GLN A 25 5.29 -7.85 -3.81
N LEU A 26 5.82 -6.66 -4.14
CA LEU A 26 7.10 -6.24 -3.59
C LEU A 26 6.99 -6.01 -2.08
N LEU A 27 5.89 -5.43 -1.62
CA LEU A 27 5.64 -5.20 -0.20
C LEU A 27 5.45 -6.51 0.56
N ALA A 28 4.67 -7.44 0.00
CA ALA A 28 4.41 -8.74 0.63
C ALA A 28 5.66 -9.63 0.77
N ARG A 29 6.74 -9.39 0.00
CA ARG A 29 7.98 -10.18 0.07
C ARG A 29 8.74 -10.04 1.38
N GLU A 30 8.67 -8.86 2.00
CA GLU A 30 9.40 -8.57 3.23
C GLU A 30 8.62 -8.99 4.49
N ILE A 31 7.37 -9.43 4.32
CA ILE A 31 6.48 -9.85 5.41
C ILE A 31 6.83 -11.26 5.87
N GLN A 32 7.08 -11.41 7.16
CA GLN A 32 7.65 -12.63 7.74
C GLN A 32 6.60 -13.55 8.34
N ASN A 33 5.45 -12.99 8.73
CA ASN A 33 4.41 -13.69 9.45
C ASN A 33 3.01 -13.12 9.18
N GLU A 34 1.99 -13.81 9.69
CA GLU A 34 0.58 -13.46 9.50
C GLU A 34 0.19 -12.16 10.22
N GLU A 35 0.77 -11.87 11.38
CA GLU A 35 0.49 -10.66 12.15
C GLU A 35 0.94 -9.41 11.39
N GLU A 36 2.17 -9.42 10.86
CA GLU A 36 2.70 -8.35 9.99
C GLU A 36 1.87 -8.18 8.70
N ALA A 37 1.39 -9.29 8.12
CA ALA A 37 0.52 -9.24 6.96
C ALA A 37 -0.80 -8.51 7.27
N LEU A 38 -1.43 -8.87 8.38
CA LEU A 38 -2.68 -8.24 8.82
C LEU A 38 -2.47 -6.77 9.17
N GLU A 39 -1.39 -6.44 9.87
CA GLU A 39 -1.06 -5.05 10.24
C GLU A 39 -0.80 -4.19 9.00
N LEU A 40 -0.02 -4.68 8.03
CA LEU A 40 0.24 -3.97 6.79
C LEU A 40 -1.05 -3.73 6.00
N TYR A 41 -1.92 -4.74 5.91
CA TYR A 41 -3.21 -4.60 5.23
C TYR A 41 -4.12 -3.59 5.92
N PHE A 42 -4.22 -3.68 7.25
CA PHE A 42 -4.98 -2.75 8.08
C PHE A 42 -4.51 -1.31 7.90
N LEU A 43 -3.20 -1.06 8.01
CA LEU A 43 -2.63 0.27 7.83
C LEU A 43 -2.87 0.80 6.41
N SER A 44 -2.77 -0.08 5.40
CA SER A 44 -3.05 0.29 4.02
C SER A 44 -4.51 0.75 3.83
N CYS A 45 -5.47 0.05 4.43
CA CYS A 45 -6.89 0.45 4.40
C CYS A 45 -7.12 1.79 5.13
N ALA A 46 -6.43 2.00 6.26
CA ALA A 46 -6.56 3.23 7.05
C ALA A 46 -6.03 4.46 6.30
N VAL A 47 -4.91 4.32 5.57
CA VAL A 47 -4.24 5.43 4.88
C VAL A 47 -4.81 5.70 3.50
N ILE A 48 -5.24 4.66 2.78
CA ILE A 48 -5.72 4.80 1.40
C ILE A 48 -7.20 5.14 1.39
N ASP A 49 -7.56 6.21 0.68
CA ASP A 49 -8.95 6.54 0.39
C ASP A 49 -9.42 5.79 -0.86
N VAL A 50 -10.40 4.93 -0.65
CA VAL A 50 -10.85 3.93 -1.64
C VAL A 50 -11.91 4.55 -2.56
N ASP A 51 -11.63 5.73 -3.13
CA ASP A 51 -12.57 6.45 -3.98
C ASP A 51 -12.45 6.04 -5.45
N HIS A 52 -11.24 5.69 -5.92
CA HIS A 52 -11.03 5.26 -7.31
C HIS A 52 -10.73 3.76 -7.43
N PHE A 53 -10.81 3.29 -8.69
CA PHE A 53 -10.63 1.88 -9.04
C PHE A 53 -9.19 1.39 -8.80
N MET A 54 -8.20 2.29 -8.89
CA MET A 54 -6.79 1.93 -8.75
C MET A 54 -6.47 1.52 -7.32
N GLU A 55 -6.99 2.25 -6.34
CA GLU A 55 -6.82 2.02 -4.91
C GLU A 55 -7.52 0.73 -4.49
N ARG A 56 -8.75 0.50 -4.97
CA ARG A 56 -9.46 -0.78 -4.80
C ARG A 56 -8.66 -1.97 -5.34
N SER A 57 -8.17 -1.83 -6.58
CA SER A 57 -7.39 -2.89 -7.22
C SER A 57 -6.06 -3.14 -6.49
N TYR A 58 -5.43 -2.08 -5.99
CA TYR A 58 -4.22 -2.18 -5.18
C TYR A 58 -4.47 -2.93 -3.88
N LEU A 59 -5.49 -2.57 -3.10
CA LEU A 59 -5.82 -3.26 -1.84
C LEU A 59 -6.18 -4.72 -2.09
N ALA A 60 -7.00 -5.03 -3.11
CA ALA A 60 -7.32 -6.40 -3.47
C ALA A 60 -6.06 -7.23 -3.79
N ALA A 61 -5.17 -6.69 -4.64
CA ALA A 61 -3.91 -7.35 -4.99
C ALA A 61 -2.94 -7.47 -3.80
N LEU A 62 -2.95 -6.51 -2.87
CA LEU A 62 -2.18 -6.56 -1.64
C LEU A 62 -2.66 -7.69 -0.73
N GLY A 63 -3.96 -7.79 -0.49
CA GLY A 63 -4.53 -8.87 0.31
C GLY A 63 -4.20 -10.24 -0.27
N ASP A 64 -4.25 -10.37 -1.61
CA ASP A 64 -3.89 -11.60 -2.31
C ASP A 64 -2.41 -11.95 -2.13
N ALA A 65 -1.53 -10.96 -2.29
CA ALA A 65 -0.09 -11.15 -2.10
C ALA A 65 0.26 -11.55 -0.66
N LEU A 66 -0.46 -10.99 0.31
CA LEU A 66 -0.34 -11.29 1.74
C LEU A 66 -1.07 -12.57 2.16
N LYS A 67 -1.82 -13.21 1.25
CA LYS A 67 -2.59 -14.44 1.48
C LYS A 67 -3.63 -14.31 2.60
N ILE A 68 -4.17 -13.11 2.81
CA ILE A 68 -5.20 -12.88 3.83
C ILE A 68 -6.53 -13.43 3.29
N PRO A 69 -7.30 -14.22 4.05
CA PRO A 69 -8.63 -14.68 3.62
C PRO A 69 -9.59 -13.51 3.32
N GLN A 70 -10.46 -13.66 2.31
CA GLN A 70 -11.36 -12.59 1.87
C GLN A 70 -12.29 -12.10 2.98
N ASP A 71 -12.83 -13.01 3.79
CA ASP A 71 -13.72 -12.70 4.92
C ASP A 71 -13.02 -11.84 5.99
N VAL A 72 -11.72 -12.07 6.20
CA VAL A 72 -10.91 -11.25 7.10
C VAL A 72 -10.68 -9.86 6.52
N ARG A 73 -10.41 -9.75 5.21
CA ARG A 73 -10.24 -8.46 4.52
C ARG A 73 -11.52 -7.63 4.59
N ASP A 74 -12.65 -8.25 4.28
CA ASP A 74 -13.97 -7.59 4.29
C ASP A 74 -14.28 -7.01 5.69
N GLY A 75 -13.96 -7.76 6.75
CA GLY A 75 -14.09 -7.29 8.13
C GLY A 75 -13.22 -6.07 8.44
N ILE A 76 -11.94 -6.12 8.08
CA ILE A 76 -10.99 -5.00 8.26
C ILE A 76 -11.47 -3.75 7.52
N GLU A 77 -11.85 -3.89 6.25
CA GLU A 77 -12.31 -2.77 5.42
C GLU A 77 -13.58 -2.14 5.98
N GLN A 78 -14.53 -2.96 6.41
CA GLN A 78 -15.76 -2.50 7.03
C GLN A 78 -15.50 -1.74 8.34
N ASP A 79 -14.59 -2.22 9.18
CA ASP A 79 -14.24 -1.56 10.45
C ASP A 79 -13.54 -0.22 10.21
N ILE A 80 -12.57 -0.17 9.30
CA ILE A 80 -11.88 1.06 8.94
C ILE A 80 -12.85 2.08 8.34
N GLN A 81 -13.75 1.65 7.47
CA GLN A 81 -14.73 2.54 6.84
C GLN A 81 -15.66 3.19 7.88
N GLN A 82 -16.11 2.42 8.87
CA GLN A 82 -16.91 2.95 9.98
C GLN A 82 -16.12 3.96 10.81
N GLN A 83 -14.85 3.65 11.11
CA GLN A 83 -13.97 4.56 11.86
C GLN A 83 -13.74 5.88 11.10
N LYS A 84 -13.44 5.83 9.80
CA LYS A 84 -13.26 7.01 8.95
C LYS A 84 -14.52 7.90 8.93
N GLN A 85 -15.71 7.30 8.86
CA GLN A 85 -16.97 8.05 8.91
C GLN A 85 -17.19 8.71 10.26
N SER A 86 -16.92 8.01 11.36
CA SER A 86 -17.11 8.56 12.71
C SER A 86 -16.19 9.75 13.06
N ILE A 87 -15.06 9.89 12.37
CA ILE A 87 -14.12 11.02 12.54
C ILE A 87 -14.48 12.21 11.64
N ALA A 88 -15.18 11.95 10.54
CA ALA A 88 -15.59 12.98 9.58
C ALA A 88 -16.87 13.74 9.99
N ASP A 89 -17.67 13.18 10.90
CA ASP A 89 -18.88 13.77 11.50
C ASP A 89 -18.58 14.69 12.70
#